data_AF-A0A7I8LI12-F1
#
_entry.id   AF-A0A7I8LI12-F1
#
_cell.length_a   1.000
_cell.length_b   1.000
_cell.length_c   1.000
_cell.angle_alpha   90.00
_cell.angle_beta   90.00
_cell.angle_gamma   90.00
#
_symmetry.space_group_name_H-M   'P 1'
#
loop_
_entity.id
_entity.type
_entity.pdbx_description
1 polymer ?
#
loop_
_entity_poly.entity_id
_entity_poly.type
_entity_poly.pdbx_seq_one_letter_code
_entity_poly.pdbx_strand_id
1 'polypeptide(L)'
;MKEVLTLLKFSFDRLKDTSARECLLYCALFPEDHNIDISQLIEYCVGEGLLERGRHPDSIDRARNRGLITVTSLKADCLLEDGNNRG
;
A
#
# COMPACT_ATOMS: atom_id res chain seq x y z
N MET A 1 14.25 -14.64 13.46
CA MET A 1 13.74 -14.34 12.10
C MET A 1 12.41 -15.03 11.77
N LYS A 2 12.24 -16.34 12.01
CA LYS A 2 10.96 -17.04 11.69
C LYS A 2 9.75 -16.51 12.47
N GLU A 3 9.94 -16.07 13.72
CA GLU A 3 8.85 -15.53 14.56
C GLU A 3 8.32 -14.19 14.03
N VAL A 4 9.21 -13.24 13.69
CA VAL A 4 8.84 -11.95 13.10
C VAL A 4 8.11 -12.14 11.77
N LEU A 5 8.59 -13.03 10.90
CA LEU A 5 7.92 -13.34 9.64
C LEU A 5 6.53 -13.95 9.86
N THR A 6 6.36 -14.79 10.88
CA THR A 6 5.06 -15.39 11.23
C THR A 6 4.07 -14.33 11.70
N LEU A 7 4.52 -13.39 12.55
CA LEU A 7 3.70 -12.28 13.02
C LEU A 7 3.33 -11.32 11.87
N LEU A 8 4.29 -10.98 11.01
CA LEU A 8 4.05 -10.14 9.84
C LEU A 8 3.05 -10.79 8.89
N LYS A 9 3.21 -12.08 8.62
CA LYS A 9 2.26 -12.85 7.82
C LYS A 9 0.87 -12.87 8.46
N PHE A 10 0.78 -13.05 9.78
CA PHE A 10 -0.50 -13.00 10.48
C PHE A 10 -1.18 -11.62 10.34
N SER A 11 -0.44 -10.52 10.48
CA SER A 11 -0.97 -9.18 10.25
C SER A 11 -1.42 -8.99 8.79
N PHE A 12 -0.63 -9.45 7.83
CA PHE A 12 -0.96 -9.42 6.41
C PHE A 12 -2.24 -10.21 6.08
N ASP A 13 -2.38 -11.43 6.62
CA ASP A 13 -3.53 -12.31 6.38
C ASP A 13 -4.83 -11.68 6.93
N ARG A 14 -4.73 -10.80 7.94
CA ARG A 14 -5.87 -10.10 8.55
C ARG A 14 -6.34 -8.85 7.80
N LEU A 15 -5.56 -8.33 6.84
CA LEU A 15 -5.98 -7.20 6.00
C LEU A 15 -7.22 -7.59 5.19
N LYS A 16 -8.41 -7.11 5.53
CA LYS A 16 -9.65 -7.54 4.84
C LYS A 16 -9.73 -7.02 3.40
N ASP A 17 -9.15 -5.86 3.14
CA ASP A 17 -9.13 -5.23 1.83
C ASP A 17 -8.05 -5.86 0.95
N THR A 18 -8.44 -6.31 -0.24
CA THR A 18 -7.49 -6.86 -1.23
C THR A 18 -6.55 -5.77 -1.74
N SER A 19 -7.08 -4.56 -1.93
CA SER A 19 -6.31 -3.39 -2.38
C SER A 19 -5.18 -3.06 -1.39
N ALA A 20 -5.44 -3.22 -0.08
CA ALA A 20 -4.42 -3.03 0.96
C ALA A 20 -3.32 -4.09 0.93
N ARG A 21 -3.68 -5.36 0.73
CA ARG A 21 -2.70 -6.43 0.55
C ARG A 21 -1.82 -6.20 -0.68
N GLU A 22 -2.45 -5.89 -1.80
CA GLU A 22 -1.75 -5.66 -3.06
C GLU A 22 -0.85 -4.42 -3.00
N CYS A 23 -1.33 -3.31 -2.43
CA CYS A 23 -0.54 -2.10 -2.23
C CYS A 23 0.69 -2.36 -1.33
N LEU A 24 0.51 -3.11 -0.23
CA LEU A 24 1.63 -3.48 0.65
C LEU A 24 2.66 -4.37 -0.05
N LEU A 25 2.22 -5.34 -0.85
CA LEU A 25 3.13 -6.15 -1.67
C LEU A 25 3.84 -5.32 -2.73
N TYR A 26 3.17 -4.30 -3.28
CA TYR A 26 3.77 -3.40 -4.25
C TYR A 26 4.94 -2.61 -3.65
N CYS A 27 4.86 -2.21 -2.38
CA CYS A 27 5.98 -1.60 -1.67
C CYS A 27 7.24 -2.49 -1.66
N ALA A 28 7.09 -3.82 -1.67
CA ALA A 28 8.22 -4.75 -1.68
C ALA A 28 8.97 -4.80 -3.04
N LEU A 29 8.46 -4.12 -4.08
CA LEU A 29 9.15 -3.96 -5.36
C LEU A 29 10.20 -2.84 -5.34
N PHE A 30 10.15 -1.96 -4.34
CA PHE A 30 11.14 -0.90 -4.16
C PHE A 30 12.40 -1.45 -3.47
N PRO A 31 13.56 -0.79 -3.65
CA PRO A 31 14.78 -1.17 -2.93
C PRO A 31 14.60 -1.15 -1.41
N GLU A 32 15.43 -1.92 -0.72
CA GLU A 32 15.51 -1.88 0.75
C GLU A 32 15.76 -0.45 1.25
N ASP A 33 15.06 -0.05 2.33
CA ASP A 33 15.09 1.29 2.94
C ASP A 33 14.73 2.47 2.00
N HIS A 34 14.08 2.20 0.86
CA HIS A 34 13.68 3.25 -0.06
C HIS A 34 12.55 4.12 0.51
N ASN A 35 12.72 5.44 0.47
CA ASN A 35 11.70 6.38 0.88
C ASN A 35 10.70 6.60 -0.27
N ILE A 36 9.56 5.93 -0.22
CA ILE A 36 8.54 5.97 -1.27
C ILE A 36 7.62 7.19 -1.07
N ASP A 37 7.49 8.03 -2.10
CA ASP A 37 6.47 9.09 -2.09
C ASP A 37 5.06 8.48 -2.17
N ILE A 38 4.16 8.92 -1.28
CA ILE A 38 2.80 8.36 -1.21
C ILE A 38 2.04 8.60 -2.51
N SER A 39 2.18 9.77 -3.12
CA SER A 39 1.48 10.09 -4.37
C SER A 39 1.98 9.19 -5.49
N GLN A 40 3.30 8.99 -5.58
CA GLN A 40 3.92 8.09 -6.55
C GLN A 40 3.43 6.63 -6.37
N LEU A 41 3.42 6.12 -5.14
CA LEU A 41 2.91 4.78 -4.84
C LEU A 41 1.45 4.62 -5.29
N ILE A 42 0.62 5.62 -4.99
CA ILE A 42 -0.79 5.63 -5.40
C ILE A 42 -0.92 5.60 -6.91
N GLU A 43 -0.21 6.47 -7.65
CA GLU A 43 -0.28 6.49 -9.12
C GLU A 43 0.15 5.15 -9.74
N TYR A 44 1.18 4.50 -9.19
CA TYR A 44 1.58 3.17 -9.64
C TYR A 44 0.50 2.13 -9.36
N CYS A 45 -0.06 2.09 -8.16
CA CYS A 45 -1.15 1.18 -7.81
C CYS A 45 -2.42 1.43 -8.63
N VAL A 46 -2.71 2.68 -9.02
CA VAL A 46 -3.81 3.01 -9.94
C VAL A 46 -3.52 2.52 -11.35
N GLY A 47 -2.31 2.77 -11.87
CA GLY A 47 -1.88 2.31 -13.20
C GLY A 47 -1.92 0.79 -13.37
N GLU A 48 -1.58 0.07 -12.31
CA GLU A 48 -1.66 -1.40 -12.22
C GLU A 48 -3.08 -1.92 -11.94
N GLY A 49 -4.04 -1.03 -11.62
CA GLY A 49 -5.43 -1.39 -11.34
C GLY A 49 -5.65 -2.04 -9.96
N LEU A 50 -4.69 -1.96 -9.04
CA LEU A 50 -4.76 -2.55 -7.69
C LEU A 50 -5.80 -1.86 -6.81
N LEU A 51 -6.07 -0.58 -7.09
CA LEU A 51 -6.98 0.24 -6.29
C LEU A 51 -8.41 0.28 -6.85
N GLU A 52 -8.66 -0.36 -8.00
CA GLU A 52 -9.99 -0.37 -8.63
C GLU A 52 -10.39 -1.71 -9.20
N ARG A 53 -11.53 -2.20 -8.72
CA ARG A 53 -12.20 -3.34 -9.34
C ARG A 53 -13.21 -2.83 -10.38
N GLY A 54 -12.71 -2.46 -11.56
CA GLY A 54 -13.54 -2.16 -12.74
C GLY A 54 -13.05 -0.95 -13.54
N ARG A 55 -13.27 -0.98 -14.86
CA ARG A 55 -12.92 0.11 -15.79
C ARG A 55 -14.08 1.10 -15.88
N HIS A 56 -14.00 2.25 -15.22
CA HIS A 56 -14.93 3.37 -15.43
C HIS A 56 -14.13 4.68 -15.57
N PRO A 57 -14.50 5.66 -16.40
CA PRO A 57 -13.69 6.89 -16.53
C PRO A 57 -13.64 7.77 -15.27
N ASP A 58 -14.75 7.90 -14.53
CA ASP A 58 -14.79 8.58 -13.22
C ASP A 58 -14.04 7.84 -12.09
N SER A 59 -13.29 6.79 -12.43
CA SER A 59 -12.68 5.89 -11.47
C SER A 59 -11.36 6.43 -10.93
N ILE A 60 -10.52 7.09 -11.74
CA ILE A 60 -9.15 7.49 -11.34
C ILE A 60 -9.11 8.30 -10.03
N ASP A 61 -9.94 9.33 -9.85
CA ASP A 61 -9.93 10.11 -8.60
C ASP A 61 -10.46 9.30 -7.40
N ARG A 62 -11.39 8.38 -7.64
CA ARG A 62 -11.83 7.42 -6.62
C ARG A 62 -10.74 6.42 -6.28
N ALA A 63 -9.99 5.95 -7.28
CA ALA A 63 -8.82 5.10 -7.15
C ALA A 63 -7.76 5.76 -6.27
N ARG A 64 -7.45 7.03 -6.54
CA ARG A 64 -6.50 7.83 -5.78
C ARG A 64 -6.95 8.01 -4.34
N ASN A 65 -8.21 8.39 -4.13
CA ASN A 65 -8.76 8.54 -2.79
C ASN A 65 -8.76 7.21 -2.02
N ARG A 66 -9.08 6.11 -2.70
CA ARG A 66 -8.97 4.77 -2.12
C ARG A 66 -7.52 4.42 -1.80
N GLY A 67 -6.57 4.72 -2.68
CA GLY A 67 -5.13 4.57 -2.43
C GLY A 67 -4.68 5.30 -1.18
N LEU A 68 -5.12 6.55 -0.99
CA LEU A 68 -4.80 7.33 0.20
C LEU A 68 -5.36 6.68 1.48
N ILE A 69 -6.61 6.22 1.44
CA ILE A 69 -7.23 5.49 2.56
C ILE A 69 -6.44 4.20 2.84
N THR A 70 -6.10 3.44 1.80
CA THR A 70 -5.34 2.21 1.90
C THR A 70 -3.97 2.42 2.56
N VAL A 71 -3.19 3.40 2.10
CA VAL A 71 -1.88 3.72 2.69
C VAL A 71 -2.04 4.17 4.15
N THR A 72 -3.05 4.98 4.45
CA THR A 72 -3.34 5.43 5.81
C THR A 72 -3.69 4.26 6.74
N SER A 73 -4.50 3.30 6.27
CA SER A 73 -4.81 2.09 7.03
C SER A 73 -3.59 1.21 7.27
N LEU A 74 -2.74 1.02 6.25
CA LEU A 74 -1.51 0.23 6.39
C LEU A 74 -0.55 0.85 7.42
N LYS A 75 -0.45 2.18 7.47
CA LYS A 75 0.29 2.87 8.54
C LYS A 75 -0.33 2.66 9.92
N ALA A 76 -1.66 2.76 10.02
CA ALA A 76 -2.38 2.53 11.27
C ALA A 76 -2.24 1.08 11.79
N ASP A 77 -2.11 0.11 10.88
CA ASP A 77 -1.85 -1.31 11.20
C ASP A 77 -0.35 -1.59 11.47
N CYS A 78 0.50 -0.57 11.50
CA CYS A 78 1.95 -0.66 11.66
C CYS A 78 2.65 -1.53 10.59
N LEU A 79 2.09 -1.60 9.38
CA LEU A 79 2.66 -2.32 8.25
C LEU A 79 3.45 -1.42 7.30
N LEU A 80 3.29 -0.10 7.41
CA LEU A 80 4.12 0.90 6.76
C LEU A 80 4.59 1.93 7.79
N GLU A 81 5.83 2.34 7.67
CA GLU A 81 6.42 3.40 8.48
C GLU A 81 6.29 4.76 7.78
N ASP A 82 6.47 5.84 8.55
CA ASP A 82 6.61 7.16 7.96
C ASP A 82 7.95 7.31 7.25
N GLY A 83 7.94 8.03 6.14
CA GLY A 83 9.14 8.32 5.37
C GLY A 83 10.13 9.16 6.16
N ASN A 84 11.42 9.00 5.84
CA ASN A 84 12.46 9.81 6.46
C ASN A 84 12.34 11.26 5.98
N ASN A 85 11.92 12.18 6.84
CA ASN A 85 12.00 13.63 6.63
C ASN A 85 13.47 14.09 6.73
N ARG A 86 14.34 13.63 5.82
CA ARG A 86 15.67 14.22 5.65
C ARG A 86 15.55 15.32 4.60
N GLY A 87 15.04 16.48 5.04
CA GLY A 87 15.29 17.76 4.38
C GLY A 87 16.72 18.24 4.63
#